data_AF-A0A9C9NHC6-F1
#
_entry.id   AF-A0A9C9NHC6-F1
#
_cell.length_a   1.000
_cell.length_b   1.000
_cell.length_c   1.000
_cell.angle_alpha   90.00
_cell.angle_beta   90.00
_cell.angle_gamma   90.00
#
_symmetry.space_group_name_H-M   'P 1'
#
loop_
_entity.id
_entity.type
_entity.pdbx_description
1 polymer ?
#
loop_
_entity_poly.entity_id
_entity_poly.type
_entity_poly.pdbx_seq_one_letter_code
_entity_poly.pdbx_strand_id
1 'polypeptide(L)' 'MPTSIRLAPETERRLNALAARTGRSKAFYLREMIEQGLDEMEDYYLASEVLDRVRKGEEKLIALEDVERDLGLAD' A
#
# COMPACT_ATOMS: atom_id res chain seq x y z
N MET A 1 7.57 -18.38 11.68
CA MET A 1 6.89 -19.66 11.37
C MET A 1 6.79 -19.81 9.85
N PRO A 2 6.80 -21.03 9.28
CA PRO A 2 6.66 -21.21 7.85
C PRO A 2 5.20 -21.03 7.40
N THR A 3 4.98 -20.23 6.36
CA THR A 3 3.67 -20.06 5.70
C THR A 3 3.77 -20.67 4.30
N SER A 4 2.80 -21.52 3.94
CA SER A 4 2.72 -22.12 2.61
C SER A 4 1.54 -21.53 1.85
N ILE A 5 1.79 -21.05 0.63
CA ILE A 5 0.78 -20.44 -0.24
C ILE A 5 0.85 -21.08 -1.62
N ARG A 6 -0.32 -21.29 -2.24
CA ARG A 6 -0.40 -21.75 -3.63
C ARG A 6 -0.45 -20.53 -4.54
N LEU A 7 0.50 -20.44 -5.47
CA LEU A 7 0.55 -19.39 -6.46
C LEU A 7 -0.04 -19.88 -7.79
N ALA A 8 -0.66 -18.96 -8.54
CA ALA A 8 -0.97 -19.21 -9.94
C ALA A 8 0.33 -19.48 -10.71
N PRO A 9 0.32 -20.38 -11.72
CA PRO A 9 1.53 -20.73 -12.46
C PRO A 9 2.25 -19.52 -13.07
N GLU A 10 1.51 -18.50 -13.50
CA GLU A 10 2.08 -17.27 -14.04
C GLU A 10 2.81 -16.45 -12.99
N THR A 11 2.23 -16.28 -11.81
CA THR A 11 2.86 -15.58 -10.68
C THR A 11 4.15 -16.29 -10.27
N GLU A 12 4.13 -17.61 -10.20
CA GLU A 12 5.35 -18.38 -9.90
C GLU A 12 6.44 -18.18 -10.96
N ARG A 13 6.08 -18.17 -12.25
CA ARG A 13 7.05 -17.87 -13.33
C ARG A 13 7.66 -16.48 -13.19
N ARG A 14 6.85 -15.46 -12.89
CA ARG A 14 7.33 -14.08 -12.67
C ARG A 14 8.28 -14.01 -11.47
N LEU A 15 7.93 -14.68 -10.37
CA LEU A 15 8.76 -14.73 -9.17
C LEU A 15 10.09 -15.46 -9.41
N ASN A 16 10.07 -16.58 -10.16
CA ASN A 16 11.28 -17.30 -10.57
C ASN A 16 12.20 -16.41 -11.41
N ALA A 17 11.66 -15.69 -12.39
CA ALA A 17 12.44 -14.80 -13.25
C ALA A 17 13.06 -13.63 -12.45
N LEU A 18 12.29 -13.04 -11.52
CA LEU A 18 12.78 -11.98 -10.64
C LEU A 18 13.94 -12.45 -9.75
N ALA A 19 13.78 -13.62 -9.13
CA ALA A 19 14.82 -14.25 -8.32
C ALA A 19 16.10 -14.52 -9.15
N ALA A 20 15.96 -15.12 -10.33
CA ALA A 20 17.08 -15.42 -11.21
C ALA A 20 17.84 -14.16 -11.66
N ARG A 21 17.11 -13.08 -12.00
CA ARG A 21 17.70 -11.82 -12.48
C ARG A 21 18.49 -11.07 -11.40
N THR A 22 18.11 -11.23 -10.14
CA THR A 22 18.61 -10.40 -9.02
C THR A 22 19.56 -11.18 -8.09
N GLY A 23 19.63 -12.50 -8.25
CA GLY A 23 20.41 -13.37 -7.37
C GLY A 23 19.81 -13.53 -5.97
N ARG A 24 18.58 -13.04 -5.73
CA ARG A 24 17.88 -13.18 -4.45
C ARG A 24 16.92 -14.37 -4.46
N SER A 25 16.62 -14.92 -3.29
CA SER A 25 15.70 -16.05 -3.17
C SER A 25 14.25 -15.64 -3.38
N LYS A 26 13.40 -16.59 -3.79
CA LYS A 26 11.94 -16.37 -3.82
C LYS A 26 11.36 -15.98 -2.47
N ALA A 27 11.87 -16.59 -1.41
CA ALA A 27 11.43 -16.34 -0.04
C ALA A 27 11.73 -14.90 0.41
N PHE A 28 12.84 -14.30 -0.06
CA PHE A 28 13.11 -12.88 0.17
C PHE A 28 11.99 -12.01 -0.41
N TYR A 29 11.68 -12.18 -1.70
CA TYR A 29 10.65 -11.40 -2.37
C TYR A 29 9.24 -11.63 -1.83
N LEU A 30 8.90 -12.87 -1.47
CA LEU A 30 7.61 -13.14 -0.86
C LEU A 30 7.46 -12.45 0.50
N ARG A 31 8.52 -12.38 1.30
CA ARG A 31 8.49 -11.65 2.57
C ARG A 31 8.31 -10.16 2.35
N GLU A 32 9.13 -9.55 1.49
CA GLU A 32 9.05 -8.13 1.18
C GLU A 32 7.66 -7.74 0.66
N MET A 33 7.09 -8.52 -0.26
CA MET A 33 5.74 -8.26 -0.78
C MET A 33 4.64 -8.41 0.27
N ILE A 34 4.80 -9.32 1.24
CA ILE A 34 3.83 -9.46 2.33
C ILE A 34 3.95 -8.28 3.29
N GLU A 35 5.15 -7.90 3.69
CA GLU A 35 5.38 -6.78 4.60
C GLU A 35 4.88 -5.47 3.98
N GLN A 36 5.30 -5.15 2.75
CA GLN A 36 4.82 -3.97 2.03
C GLN A 36 3.31 -4.04 1.74
N GLY A 37 2.80 -5.21 1.39
CA GLY A 37 1.37 -5.39 1.12
C GLY A 37 0.50 -5.20 2.36
N LEU A 38 1.00 -5.53 3.55
CA LEU A 38 0.29 -5.26 4.80
C LEU A 38 0.22 -3.76 5.07
N ASP A 39 1.34 -3.04 4.94
CA ASP A 39 1.38 -1.59 5.11
C ASP A 39 0.40 -0.89 4.15
N GLU A 40 0.42 -1.26 2.85
CA GLU A 40 -0.50 -0.72 1.85
C GLU A 40 -1.97 -1.03 2.17
N MET A 41 -2.26 -2.24 2.66
CA MET A 41 -3.63 -2.62 3.03
C MET A 41 -4.12 -1.83 4.24
N GLU A 42 -3.28 -1.66 5.26
CA GLU A 42 -3.60 -0.87 6.45
C GLU A 42 -3.89 0.59 6.09
N ASP A 43 -3.01 1.21 5.29
CA ASP A 43 -3.20 2.57 4.78
C ASP A 43 -4.49 2.71 3.97
N TYR A 44 -4.78 1.74 3.09
CA TYR A 44 -6.02 1.73 2.31
C TYR A 44 -7.26 1.71 3.21
N TYR A 45 -7.29 0.84 4.23
CA TYR A 45 -8.43 0.75 5.13
C TYR A 45 -8.59 2.01 5.98
N LEU A 46 -7.49 2.59 6.48
CA LEU A 46 -7.52 3.87 7.20
C LEU A 46 -8.07 5.00 6.32
N ALA A 47 -7.60 5.11 5.08
CA ALA A 47 -8.08 6.11 4.13
C ALA A 47 -9.56 5.91 3.76
N SER A 48 -9.99 4.66 3.57
CA SER A 48 -11.40 4.33 3.31
C SER A 48 -12.29 4.72 4.49
N GLU A 49 -11.84 4.51 5.73
CA GLU A 49 -12.60 4.89 6.92
C GLU A 49 -12.75 6.41 7.03
N VAL A 50 -11.68 7.18 6.78
CA VAL A 50 -11.73 8.65 6.69
C VAL A 50 -12.74 9.08 5.63
N LEU A 51 -12.69 8.49 4.43
CA LEU A 51 -13.62 8.84 3.35
C LEU A 51 -15.09 8.59 3.73
N ASP A 52 -15.36 7.52 4.46
CA ASP A 52 -16.71 7.24 4.95
C ASP A 52 -17.18 8.25 5.99
N ARG A 53 -16.30 8.72 6.89
CA ARG A 53 -16.62 9.81 7.82
C ARG A 53 -16.85 11.14 7.11
N VAL A 54 -16.07 11.44 6.06
CA VAL A 54 -16.30 12.62 5.20
C VAL A 54 -17.70 12.57 4.58
N ARG A 55 -18.09 11.43 4.02
CA ARG A 55 -19.42 11.25 3.41
C ARG A 55 -20.58 11.39 4.40
N LYS A 56 -20.35 11.03 5.67
CA LYS A 56 -21.33 11.19 6.76
C LYS A 56 -21.32 12.61 7.36
N GLY A 57 -20.37 13.47 6.99
CA GLY A 57 -20.19 14.78 7.60
C GLY A 57 -19.62 14.71 9.02
N GLU A 58 -18.97 13.61 9.38
CA GLU A 58 -18.38 13.35 10.69
C GLU A 58 -16.87 13.69 10.73
N GLU A 59 -16.26 13.96 9.58
CA GLU A 59 -14.85 14.30 9.45
C GLU A 59 -14.64 15.81 9.37
N LYS A 60 -13.60 16.32 10.02
CA LYS A 60 -13.24 17.74 9.93
C LYS A 60 -12.58 18.00 8.58
N LEU A 61 -13.21 18.83 7.75
CA LEU A 61 -12.65 19.29 6.48
C LEU A 61 -11.95 20.63 6.67
N ILE A 62 -10.89 20.85 5.90
CA ILE A 62 -10.16 22.13 5.81
C ILE A 62 -10.32 22.60 4.36
N ALA A 63 -10.61 23.89 4.16
CA ALA A 63 -10.71 24.46 2.82
C ALA A 63 -9.33 24.44 2.14
N LEU A 64 -9.31 24.25 0.82
CA LEU A 64 -8.04 24.21 0.08
C LEU A 64 -7.27 25.52 0.25
N GLU A 65 -7.97 26.65 0.23
CA GLU A 65 -7.40 27.99 0.36
C GLU A 65 -6.71 28.18 1.72
N ASP A 66 -7.25 27.57 2.79
CA ASP A 66 -6.64 27.61 4.12
C ASP A 66 -5.35 26.77 4.15
N VAL A 67 -5.34 25.59 3.52
CA VAL A 67 -4.15 24.74 3.41
C VAL A 67 -3.06 25.40 2.57
N GLU A 68 -3.42 26.00 1.43
CA GLU A 68 -2.48 26.71 0.56
C GLU A 68 -1.83 27.89 1.28
N ARG A 69 -2.62 28.65 2.05
CA ARG A 69 -2.10 29.74 2.87
C ARG A 69 -1.13 29.24 3.94
N ASP A 70 -1.47 28.16 4.65
CA ASP A 70 -0.65 27.59 5.71
C ASP A 70 0.68 27.02 5.17
N LEU A 71 0.68 26.52 3.93
CA LEU A 71 1.88 26.01 3.24
C LEU A 71 2.67 27.09 2.48
N GLY A 72 2.19 28.34 2.43
CA GLY A 72 2.82 29.41 1.65
C GLY A 72 2.74 29.20 0.14
N LEU A 73 1.73 28.46 -0.31
CA LEU A 73 1.42 28.14 -1.72
C LEU A 73 0.27 28.98 -2.29
N ALA A 74 -0.33 29.85 -1.48
CA ALA A 74 -1.36 30.77 -1.94
C ALA A 74 -0.76 31.83 -2.89
N ASP A 75 -1.43 32.04 -4.04
CA ASP A 75 -1.09 33.08 -5.04
C ASP A 75 -1.24 34.52 -4.50
#